data_AF-A0AAN8VGB7-F1
#
_entry.id   AF-A0AAN8VGB7-F1
#
_cell.length_a   1.000
_cell.length_b   1.000
_cell.length_c   1.000
_cell.angle_alpha   90.00
_cell.angle_beta   90.00
_cell.angle_gamma   90.00
#
_symmetry.space_group_name_H-M   'P 1'
#
loop_
_entity.id
_entity.type
_entity.pdbx_description
1 polymer ?
#
loop_
_entity_poly.entity_id
_entity_poly.type
_entity_poly.pdbx_seq_one_letter_code
_entity_poly.pdbx_strand_id
1 'polypeptide(L)'
;MAGEGKTVCVTGASGFIASWLVKLLLQRGYTVKASVRNLNNPKKIEPLLALEGAEERLHLYEAELLKEGSFDSVIDGCEGVFHTASPVILFPKDPQVRPLLSLVLGSFLSTTFP
;
A
#
# COMPACT_ATOMS: atom_id res chain seq x y z
N MET A 1 10.63 -1.49 -20.35
CA MET A 1 10.26 -0.31 -19.51
C MET A 1 11.15 -0.28 -18.25
N ALA A 2 11.24 0.83 -17.51
CA ALA A 2 12.18 0.97 -16.39
C ALA A 2 12.00 -0.03 -15.22
N GLY A 3 10.82 -0.64 -15.07
CA GLY A 3 10.50 -1.59 -14.00
C GLY A 3 10.34 -3.05 -14.44
N GLU A 4 10.64 -3.36 -15.70
CA GLU A 4 10.40 -4.69 -16.25
C GLU A 4 11.28 -5.75 -15.57
N GLY A 5 10.67 -6.87 -15.17
CA GLY A 5 11.32 -7.92 -14.38
C GLY A 5 11.49 -7.59 -12.89
N LYS A 6 11.08 -6.39 -12.45
CA LYS A 6 11.22 -5.97 -11.06
C LYS A 6 9.95 -6.11 -10.25
N THR A 7 10.09 -6.60 -9.01
CA THR A 7 8.96 -6.81 -8.10
C THR A 7 9.02 -5.83 -6.93
N VAL A 8 7.94 -5.11 -6.68
CA VAL A 8 7.83 -4.15 -5.57
C VAL A 8 6.61 -4.41 -4.71
N CYS A 9 6.72 -4.11 -3.41
CA CYS A 9 5.64 -4.21 -2.45
C CYS A 9 4.99 -2.84 -2.24
N VAL A 10 3.65 -2.77 -2.20
CA VAL A 10 2.90 -1.58 -1.78
C VAL A 10 1.96 -1.95 -0.64
N THR A 11 2.14 -1.35 0.55
CA THR A 11 1.24 -1.62 1.68
C THR A 11 0.01 -0.72 1.63
N GLY A 12 -1.16 -1.25 1.96
CA GLY A 12 -2.39 -0.46 2.05
C GLY A 12 -2.92 -0.01 0.68
N ALA A 13 -2.79 -0.86 -0.33
CA ALA A 13 -3.04 -0.59 -1.74
C ALA A 13 -4.43 -0.01 -2.06
N SER A 14 -5.45 -0.32 -1.26
CA SER A 14 -6.81 0.21 -1.42
C SER A 14 -7.01 1.62 -0.84
N GLY A 15 -5.94 2.25 -0.34
CA GLY A 15 -5.88 3.64 0.07
C GLY A 15 -5.84 4.60 -1.12
N PHE A 16 -6.17 5.87 -0.87
CA PHE A 16 -6.29 6.88 -1.93
C PHE A 16 -4.98 7.11 -2.69
N ILE A 17 -3.86 7.32 -1.98
CA ILE A 17 -2.55 7.54 -2.61
C ILE A 17 -1.99 6.21 -3.16
N ALA A 18 -2.18 5.13 -2.40
CA ALA A 18 -1.65 3.82 -2.70
C ALA A 18 -2.18 3.25 -4.02
N SER A 19 -3.47 3.42 -4.31
CA SER A 19 -4.08 2.90 -5.54
C SER A 19 -3.53 3.58 -6.79
N TRP A 20 -3.26 4.89 -6.73
CA TRP A 20 -2.58 5.62 -7.79
C TRP A 20 -1.12 5.20 -7.95
N LEU A 21 -0.42 4.95 -6.85
CA LEU A 21 0.94 4.42 -6.89
C LEU A 21 0.99 3.06 -7.58
N VAL A 22 0.09 2.14 -7.22
CA VAL A 22 -0.03 0.82 -7.87
C VAL A 22 -0.26 0.98 -9.37
N LYS A 23 -1.21 1.83 -9.78
CA LYS A 23 -1.47 2.14 -11.19
C LYS A 23 -0.20 2.59 -11.92
N LEU A 24 0.53 3.54 -11.34
CA LEU A 24 1.75 4.10 -11.95
C LEU A 24 2.90 3.08 -12.02
N LEU A 25 3.00 2.16 -11.06
CA LEU A 25 3.99 1.08 -11.07
C LEU A 25 3.67 0.05 -12.15
N LEU A 26 2.40 -0.35 -12.25
CA LEU A 26 1.93 -1.24 -13.33
C LEU A 26 2.18 -0.62 -14.71
N GLN A 27 1.88 0.67 -14.90
CA GLN A 27 2.16 1.37 -16.17
C GLN A 27 3.66 1.44 -16.52
N ARG A 28 4.54 1.40 -15.51
CA ARG A 28 6.01 1.40 -15.70
C ARG A 28 6.63 0.01 -15.87
N GLY A 29 5.81 -1.04 -15.94
CA GLY A 29 6.29 -2.41 -16.19
C GLY A 29 6.64 -3.21 -14.94
N TYR A 30 6.41 -2.69 -13.73
CA TYR A 30 6.69 -3.42 -12.48
C TYR A 30 5.66 -4.54 -12.24
N THR A 31 6.09 -5.60 -11.57
CA THR A 31 5.22 -6.53 -10.84
C THR A 31 4.97 -5.98 -9.44
N VAL A 32 3.71 -5.88 -9.04
CA VAL A 32 3.30 -5.25 -7.79
C VAL A 32 2.67 -6.29 -6.87
N LYS A 33 3.30 -6.52 -5.72
CA LYS A 33 2.69 -7.22 -4.58
C LYS A 33 2.02 -6.17 -3.68
N ALA A 34 0.71 -6.16 -3.62
CA ALA A 34 -0.04 -5.10 -2.95
C ALA A 34 -0.81 -5.67 -1.75
N SER A 35 -0.61 -5.06 -0.57
CA SER A 35 -1.34 -5.49 0.62
C SER A 35 -2.66 -4.73 0.79
N VAL A 36 -3.72 -5.47 1.14
CA VAL A 36 -5.01 -4.95 1.56
C VAL A 36 -5.41 -5.58 2.89
N ARG A 37 -6.32 -4.94 3.63
CA ARG A 37 -6.74 -5.45 4.96
C ARG A 37 -7.71 -6.62 4.89
N ASN A 38 -8.48 -6.73 3.82
CA ASN A 38 -9.52 -7.75 3.69
C ASN A 38 -9.72 -8.04 2.19
N LEU A 39 -9.37 -9.25 1.76
CA LEU A 39 -9.52 -9.71 0.37
C LEU A 39 -10.99 -9.99 -0.02
N ASN A 40 -11.90 -10.05 0.96
CA ASN A 40 -13.33 -10.26 0.74
C ASN A 40 -14.11 -8.94 0.64
N ASN A 41 -13.44 -7.79 0.48
CA ASN A 41 -14.09 -6.49 0.32
C ASN A 41 -14.01 -6.01 -1.15
N PRO A 42 -14.99 -6.38 -2.01
CA PRO A 42 -14.94 -6.08 -3.44
C PRO A 42 -14.83 -4.57 -3.72
N LYS A 43 -15.54 -3.74 -2.93
CA LYS A 43 -15.48 -2.26 -3.07
C LYS A 43 -14.07 -1.68 -2.95
N LYS A 44 -13.16 -2.38 -2.25
CA LYS A 44 -11.77 -1.97 -2.05
C LYS A 44 -10.80 -2.61 -3.05
N ILE A 45 -11.21 -3.70 -3.69
CA ILE A 45 -10.33 -4.57 -4.49
C ILE A 45 -10.62 -4.44 -5.98
N GLU A 46 -11.88 -4.39 -6.38
CA GLU A 46 -12.29 -4.24 -7.78
C GLU A 46 -11.60 -3.05 -8.47
N PRO A 47 -11.44 -1.86 -7.84
CA PRO A 47 -10.73 -0.75 -8.47
C PRO A 47 -9.25 -1.05 -8.74
N LEU A 48 -8.61 -1.93 -7.96
CA LEU A 48 -7.22 -2.33 -8.16
C LEU A 48 -7.11 -3.40 -9.27
N LEU A 49 -8.03 -4.36 -9.28
CA LEU A 49 -8.08 -5.41 -10.30
C LEU A 49 -8.46 -4.86 -11.68
N ALA A 50 -9.20 -3.76 -11.74
CA ALA A 50 -9.55 -3.08 -12.99
C ALA A 50 -8.42 -2.22 -13.59
N LEU A 51 -7.24 -2.16 -12.95
CA LEU A 51 -6.10 -1.42 -13.48
C LEU A 51 -5.48 -2.16 -14.69
N GLU A 52 -5.02 -1.38 -15.66
CA GLU A 52 -4.30 -1.92 -16.81
C GLU A 52 -3.03 -2.68 -16.37
N GLY A 53 -2.89 -3.93 -16.83
CA GLY A 53 -1.79 -4.83 -16.46
C GLY A 53 -1.95 -5.50 -15.08
N ALA A 54 -3.06 -5.28 -14.37
CA ALA A 54 -3.28 -5.91 -13.07
C ALA A 54 -3.42 -7.44 -13.16
N GLU A 55 -4.11 -7.95 -14.17
CA GLU A 55 -4.32 -9.40 -14.35
C GLU A 55 -3.01 -10.19 -14.40
N GLU A 56 -1.97 -9.61 -15.00
CA GLU A 56 -0.67 -10.25 -15.18
C GLU A 56 0.32 -9.93 -14.04
N ARG A 57 0.27 -8.70 -13.51
CA ARG A 57 1.36 -8.14 -12.70
C ARG A 57 0.93 -7.62 -11.32
N LEU A 58 -0.35 -7.69 -10.97
CA LEU A 58 -0.82 -7.33 -9.63
C LEU A 58 -1.15 -8.59 -8.82
N HIS A 59 -0.49 -8.74 -7.68
CA HIS A 59 -0.77 -9.80 -6.72
C HIS A 59 -1.24 -9.19 -5.40
N LEU A 60 -2.46 -9.50 -4.99
CA LEU A 60 -3.05 -8.98 -3.76
C LEU A 60 -2.81 -9.93 -2.60
N TYR A 61 -2.42 -9.36 -1.45
CA TYR A 61 -2.18 -10.08 -0.21
C TYR A 61 -3.00 -9.47 0.91
N GLU A 62 -3.52 -10.31 1.81
CA GLU A 62 -4.14 -9.83 3.04
C GLU A 62 -3.06 -9.59 4.09
N ALA A 63 -2.94 -8.36 4.60
CA ALA A 63 -2.00 -8.02 5.66
C ALA A 63 -2.55 -6.92 6.59
N GLU A 64 -2.11 -6.92 7.84
CA GLU A 64 -2.60 -6.01 8.87
C GLU A 64 -1.46 -5.45 9.71
N LEU A 65 -1.39 -4.12 9.82
CA LEU A 65 -0.31 -3.39 10.50
C LEU A 65 -0.05 -3.86 11.94
N LEU A 66 -1.09 -4.27 12.66
CA LEU A 66 -1.00 -4.66 14.07
C LEU A 66 -0.74 -6.15 14.27
N LYS A 67 -0.65 -6.93 13.18
CA LYS A 67 -0.38 -8.36 13.22
C LYS A 67 1.05 -8.62 12.77
N GLU A 68 1.87 -9.06 13.71
CA GLU A 68 3.25 -9.47 13.48
C GLU A 68 3.33 -10.57 12.40
N GLY A 69 4.35 -10.49 11.54
CA GLY A 69 4.57 -11.42 10.42
C GLY A 69 3.58 -11.31 9.26
N SER A 70 2.55 -10.46 9.35
CA SER A 70 1.52 -10.38 8.31
C SER A 70 2.01 -9.81 6.97
N PHE A 71 3.17 -9.15 6.95
CA PHE A 71 3.77 -8.58 5.74
C PHE A 71 4.89 -9.44 5.15
N ASP A 72 5.31 -10.52 5.82
CA ASP A 72 6.48 -11.29 5.41
C ASP A 72 6.30 -11.84 3.99
N SER A 73 5.14 -12.45 3.71
CA SER A 73 4.82 -13.00 2.39
C SER A 73 4.66 -11.96 1.28
N VAL A 74 4.24 -10.72 1.60
CA VAL A 74 4.07 -9.66 0.60
C VAL A 74 5.38 -8.94 0.28
N ILE A 75 6.33 -8.96 1.22
CA ILE A 75 7.67 -8.35 1.06
C ILE A 75 8.67 -9.35 0.46
N ASP A 76 8.49 -10.65 0.69
CA ASP A 76 9.39 -11.68 0.19
C ASP A 76 9.61 -11.56 -1.33
N GLY A 77 10.88 -11.55 -1.74
CA GLY A 77 11.29 -11.39 -3.14
C GLY A 77 11.05 -10.02 -3.77
N CYS A 78 10.65 -9.00 -3.00
CA CYS A 78 10.55 -7.61 -3.50
C CYS A 78 11.90 -6.90 -3.46
N GLU A 79 12.20 -6.14 -4.51
CA GLU A 79 13.36 -5.23 -4.58
C GLU A 79 13.14 -3.92 -3.82
N GLY A 80 11.89 -3.57 -3.53
CA GLY A 80 11.55 -2.36 -2.80
C GLY A 80 10.17 -2.42 -2.19
N VAL A 81 9.98 -1.64 -1.12
CA VAL A 81 8.72 -1.55 -0.37
C VAL A 81 8.27 -0.09 -0.28
N PHE A 82 7.06 0.18 -0.73
CA PHE A 82 6.37 1.44 -0.51
C PHE A 82 5.38 1.27 0.65
N HIS A 83 5.77 1.75 1.83
CA HIS A 83 4.92 1.68 3.00
C HIS A 83 3.94 2.86 3.05
N THR A 84 2.69 2.63 2.64
CA THR A 84 1.64 3.68 2.63
C THR A 84 0.45 3.36 3.54
N ALA A 85 0.38 2.13 4.05
CA ALA A 85 -0.64 1.73 5.02
C ALA A 85 -0.50 2.55 6.30
N SER A 86 -1.59 3.19 6.71
CA SER A 86 -1.70 3.87 8.00
C SER A 86 -3.14 3.79 8.49
N PRO A 87 -3.37 3.60 9.80
CA PRO A 87 -4.71 3.67 10.37
C PRO A 87 -5.15 5.14 10.41
N VAL A 88 -5.78 5.60 9.32
CA VAL A 88 -6.34 6.95 9.24
C VAL A 88 -7.71 6.96 9.92
N ILE A 89 -7.78 7.58 11.10
CA ILE A 89 -9.02 7.85 11.82
C ILE A 89 -9.38 9.32 11.55
N LEU A 90 -10.34 9.57 10.66
CA LEU A 90 -10.75 10.93 10.28
C LEU A 90 -11.65 11.59 11.33
N PHE A 91 -12.44 10.79 12.06
CA PHE A 91 -13.35 11.27 13.12
C PHE A 91 -13.18 10.38 14.35
N PRO A 92 -12.18 10.65 15.21
CA PRO A 92 -12.03 9.93 16.45
C PRO A 92 -13.26 10.19 17.34
N LYS A 93 -13.89 9.12 17.85
CA LYS A 93 -14.98 9.23 18.83
C LYS A 93 -14.50 9.71 20.20
N ASP A 94 -13.21 9.52 20.48
CA ASP A 94 -12.55 9.93 21.70
C ASP A 94 -11.70 11.19 21.41
N PRO A 95 -11.95 12.33 22.07
CA PRO A 95 -11.18 13.55 21.87
C PRO A 95 -9.69 13.43 22.24
N GLN A 96 -9.29 12.38 22.97
CA GLN A 96 -7.88 12.10 23.29
C GLN A 96 -7.14 11.37 22.16
N VAL A 97 -7.87 10.75 21.22
CA VAL A 97 -7.27 10.11 20.05
C VAL A 97 -6.91 11.22 19.07
N ARG A 98 -5.66 11.69 19.15
CA ARG A 98 -5.11 12.65 18.19
C ARG A 98 -5.29 12.09 16.77
N PRO A 99 -5.79 12.89 15.82
CA PRO A 99 -5.84 12.47 14.43
C PRO A 99 -4.44 12.06 13.96
N LEU A 100 -4.27 10.78 13.62
CA LEU A 100 -2.96 10.22 13.24
C LEU A 100 -2.36 10.90 12.00
N LEU A 101 -3.16 11.69 11.27
CA LEU A 101 -2.70 12.57 10.20
C LEU A 101 -1.55 13.48 10.65
N SER A 102 -1.56 13.92 11.92
CA SER A 102 -0.47 14.71 12.52
C SER A 102 0.85 13.94 12.63
N LEU A 103 0.82 12.61 12.77
CA LEU A 103 2.01 11.77 12.98
C LEU A 103 2.68 11.40 11.64
N VAL A 104 1.88 11.13 10.61
CA VAL A 104 2.39 10.81 9.26
C VAL A 104 3.05 12.02 8.62
N LEU A 105 2.49 13.23 8.79
CA LEU A 105 3.12 14.47 8.31
C LEU A 105 4.40 14.84 9.09
N GLY A 106 4.43 14.61 10.41
CA GLY A 106 5.62 14.87 11.22
C GLY A 106 6.80 13.93 10.90
N SER A 107 6.51 12.69 10.51
CA SER A 107 7.53 11.70 10.13
C SER A 107 8.13 11.99 8.76
N PHE A 108 7.31 12.46 7.79
CA PHE A 108 7.77 12.83 6.45
C PHE A 108 8.71 14.05 6.44
N LEU A 109 8.58 14.98 7.40
CA LEU A 109 9.46 16.15 7.48
C LEU A 109 10.77 15.88 8.24
N SER A 110 10.88 14.76 8.96
CA SER A 110 12.08 14.43 9.75
C SER A 110 13.11 13.59 8.97
N THR A 111 12.67 12.79 7.99
CA THR A 111 13.56 11.83 7.29
C THR A 111 13.90 12.17 5.84
N THR A 112 13.57 13.37 5.37
CA THR A 112 14.09 13.90 4.09
C THR A 112 14.69 15.27 4.32
N PHE A 113 15.94 15.30 4.77
CA PHE A 113 17.01 16.26 4.48
C PHE A 113 18.18 15.96 5.46
N PRO A 114 19.28 15.32 5.03
CA PRO A 114 20.59 15.71 5.54
C PRO A 114 20.94 17.14 5.09
#